data_AF-A0A0D2F5I6-F1
#
_entry.id   AF-A0A0D2F5I6-F1
#
_cell.length_a   1.000
_cell.length_b   1.000
_cell.length_c   1.000
_cell.angle_alpha   90.00
_cell.angle_beta   90.00
_cell.angle_gamma   90.00
#
_symmetry.space_group_name_H-M   'P 1'
#
loop_
_entity.id
_entity.type
_entity.pdbx_description
1 polymer ?
#
loop_
_entity_poly.entity_id
_entity_poly.type
_entity_poly.pdbx_seq_one_letter_code
_entity_poly.pdbx_strand_id
1 'polypeptide(L)'
;MGLDGRPFTTLQSVILTSGPFLFLWSTLRGYVERHGPFSLAKSTTRFNSQIYSLCSLGLALLILNDVFHFQEYENIKGSHLAYIYHLSKFYEYIDVFNLVANGQSIGPHMAFHHITTPFLTYFRVLNASDWQLFAFLNCFHHFWMYAYFGGLSAFRSILPITGWVQLVGGIALDVFYLASNGWEGPESFNRSAAVVLLTGYSLLFYRELRAGSQQKSKMLKKKE
;
A
#
# COMPACT_ATOMS: atom_id res chain seq x y z
N MET A 1 -24.08 -5.01 10.99
CA MET A 1 -23.95 -3.55 11.10
C MET A 1 -23.00 -3.13 10.00
N GLY A 2 -23.56 -2.44 9.00
CA GLY A 2 -22.85 -2.03 7.79
C GLY A 2 -21.69 -1.10 8.11
N LEU A 3 -20.79 -0.94 7.14
CA LEU A 3 -19.73 0.06 7.17
C LEU A 3 -20.28 1.50 7.12
N ASP A 4 -21.59 1.63 6.85
CA ASP A 4 -22.33 2.87 6.73
C ASP A 4 -22.11 3.78 7.95
N GLY A 5 -21.75 5.04 7.66
CA GLY A 5 -21.49 6.07 8.66
C GLY A 5 -20.07 6.09 9.23
N ARG A 6 -19.20 5.12 8.88
CA ARG A 6 -17.78 5.19 9.26
C ARG A 6 -17.01 6.18 8.37
N PRO A 7 -16.04 6.93 8.92
CA PRO A 7 -15.19 7.83 8.13
C PRO A 7 -14.52 7.13 6.94
N PHE A 8 -14.28 7.86 5.85
CA PHE A 8 -13.55 7.39 4.68
C PHE A 8 -14.19 6.21 3.91
N THR A 9 -15.42 5.82 4.22
CA THR A 9 -16.12 4.71 3.53
C THR A 9 -16.91 5.14 2.30
N THR A 10 -16.94 6.43 1.96
CA THR A 10 -17.59 6.95 0.74
C THR A 10 -16.54 7.49 -0.23
N LEU A 11 -16.77 7.36 -1.54
CA LEU A 11 -15.84 7.87 -2.55
C LEU A 11 -15.55 9.38 -2.36
N GLN A 12 -16.57 10.16 -2.03
CA GLN A 12 -16.41 11.59 -1.74
C GLN A 12 -15.43 11.82 -0.57
N SER A 13 -15.59 11.07 0.53
CA SER A 13 -14.69 11.20 1.68
C SER A 13 -13.24 10.80 1.35
N VAL A 14 -13.04 9.76 0.52
CA VAL A 14 -11.72 9.35 0.03
C VAL A 14 -11.09 10.46 -0.83
N ILE A 15 -11.85 11.01 -1.80
CA ILE A 15 -11.42 12.13 -2.64
C ILE A 15 -10.97 13.32 -1.78
N LEU A 16 -11.79 13.68 -0.78
CA LEU A 16 -11.52 14.82 0.11
C LEU A 16 -10.23 14.68 0.92
N THR A 17 -9.68 13.47 1.09
CA THR A 17 -8.37 13.30 1.74
C THR A 17 -7.19 13.71 0.88
N SER A 18 -7.34 13.72 -0.45
CA SER A 18 -6.24 14.01 -1.39
C SER A 18 -5.76 15.45 -1.29
N GLY A 19 -6.69 16.41 -1.14
CA GLY A 19 -6.36 17.83 -1.04
C GLY A 19 -5.46 18.15 0.17
N PRO A 20 -5.91 17.85 1.41
CA PRO A 20 -5.09 18.02 2.62
C PRO A 20 -3.76 17.27 2.54
N PHE A 21 -3.75 16.04 2.01
CA PHE A 21 -2.52 15.27 1.85
C PHE A 21 -1.50 15.97 0.95
N LEU A 22 -1.92 16.40 -0.26
CA LEU A 22 -1.05 17.10 -1.21
C LEU A 22 -0.59 18.45 -0.69
N PHE A 23 -1.47 19.19 0.01
CA PHE A 23 -1.13 20.47 0.62
C PHE A 23 -0.06 20.31 1.71
N LEU A 24 -0.24 19.35 2.64
CA LEU A 24 0.71 19.09 3.71
C LEU A 24 2.05 18.59 3.17
N TRP A 25 2.02 17.68 2.20
CA TRP A 25 3.23 17.20 1.53
C TRP A 25 3.99 18.35 0.86
N SER A 26 3.30 19.18 0.07
CA SER A 26 3.94 20.32 -0.62
C SER A 26 4.53 21.34 0.36
N THR A 27 3.82 21.62 1.44
CA THR A 27 4.27 22.53 2.50
C THR A 27 5.52 21.99 3.20
N LEU A 28 5.50 20.72 3.60
CA LEU A 28 6.63 20.06 4.24
C LEU A 28 7.86 20.03 3.33
N ARG A 29 7.66 19.71 2.05
CA ARG A 29 8.73 19.72 1.05
C ARG A 29 9.35 21.10 0.93
N GLY A 30 8.53 22.15 0.76
CA GLY A 30 9.03 23.52 0.67
C GLY A 30 9.71 24.01 1.95
N TYR A 31 9.32 23.49 3.12
CA TYR A 31 10.02 23.75 4.37
C TYR A 31 11.41 23.09 4.38
N VAL A 32 11.49 21.79 4.09
CA VAL A 32 12.73 21.01 4.11
C VAL A 32 13.73 21.50 3.05
N GLU A 33 13.26 21.90 1.87
CA GLU A 33 14.11 22.50 0.83
C GLU A 33 14.77 23.82 1.29
N ARG A 34 14.13 24.57 2.19
CA ARG A 34 14.63 25.86 2.70
C ARG A 34 15.45 25.74 3.98
N HIS A 35 15.09 24.82 4.88
CA HIS A 35 15.67 24.74 6.23
C HIS A 35 16.49 23.46 6.47
N GLY A 36 16.49 22.54 5.51
CA GLY A 36 17.13 21.24 5.64
C GLY A 36 16.23 20.18 6.31
N PRO A 37 16.69 18.92 6.35
CA PRO A 37 15.94 17.81 6.93
C PRO A 37 15.91 17.87 8.46
N PHE A 38 14.88 17.24 9.05
CA PHE A 38 14.76 17.14 10.51
C PHE A 38 15.72 16.08 11.05
N SER A 39 16.44 16.41 12.12
CA SER A 39 17.46 15.52 12.72
C SER A 39 16.89 14.18 13.22
N LEU A 40 15.65 14.16 13.69
CA LEU A 40 14.98 12.96 14.21
C LEU A 40 14.20 12.17 13.15
N ALA A 41 14.04 12.69 11.92
CA ALA A 41 13.18 12.06 10.92
C ALA A 41 13.58 10.61 10.63
N LYS A 42 14.87 10.32 10.52
CA LYS A 42 15.37 8.96 10.28
C LYS A 42 14.99 7.99 11.41
N SER A 43 15.15 8.40 12.66
CA SER A 43 14.81 7.57 13.83
C SER A 43 13.31 7.33 13.91
N THR A 44 12.50 8.37 13.71
CA THR A 44 11.03 8.26 13.68
C THR A 44 10.56 7.36 12.55
N THR A 45 11.12 7.50 11.34
CA THR A 45 10.80 6.66 10.19
C THR A 45 11.06 5.18 10.48
N ARG A 46 12.22 4.89 11.10
CA ARG A 46 12.61 3.52 11.44
C ARG A 46 11.68 2.92 12.49
N PHE A 47 11.37 3.66 13.53
CA PHE A 47 10.47 3.21 14.59
C PHE A 47 9.05 2.99 14.07
N ASN A 48 8.53 3.94 13.28
CA ASN A 48 7.27 3.82 12.56
C ASN A 48 7.22 2.52 11.74
N SER A 49 8.28 2.25 10.98
CA SER A 49 8.36 1.04 10.15
C SER A 49 8.35 -0.24 10.99
N GLN A 50 9.01 -0.27 12.15
CA GLN A 50 8.99 -1.45 13.03
C GLN A 50 7.58 -1.74 13.57
N ILE A 51 6.87 -0.71 14.03
CA ILE A 51 5.49 -0.85 14.49
C ILE A 51 4.60 -1.30 13.34
N TYR A 52 4.68 -0.62 12.20
CA TYR A 52 3.81 -0.87 11.07
C TYR A 52 4.03 -2.25 10.45
N SER A 53 5.27 -2.76 10.50
CA SER A 53 5.58 -4.15 10.16
C SER A 53 4.80 -5.15 11.03
N LEU A 54 4.79 -4.96 12.36
CA LEU A 54 4.07 -5.84 13.29
C LEU A 54 2.54 -5.73 13.10
N CYS A 55 2.03 -4.51 12.94
CA CYS A 55 0.61 -4.28 12.63
C CYS A 55 0.19 -4.95 11.32
N SER A 56 1.03 -4.88 10.28
CA SER A 56 0.78 -5.52 8.99
C SER A 56 0.73 -7.04 9.10
N LEU A 57 1.66 -7.64 9.87
CA LEU A 57 1.63 -9.08 10.13
C LEU A 57 0.39 -9.49 10.92
N GLY A 58 0.06 -8.76 11.99
CA GLY A 58 -1.13 -9.04 12.79
C GLY A 58 -2.41 -8.98 11.96
N LEU A 59 -2.54 -7.96 11.10
CA LEU A 59 -3.69 -7.84 10.21
C LEU A 59 -3.72 -8.95 9.15
N ALA A 60 -2.58 -9.34 8.57
CA ALA A 60 -2.50 -10.47 7.65
C ALA A 60 -3.00 -11.77 8.29
N LEU A 61 -2.60 -12.06 9.53
CA LEU A 61 -3.03 -13.26 10.27
C LEU A 61 -4.53 -13.22 10.60
N LEU A 62 -5.07 -12.07 10.97
CA LEU A 62 -6.50 -11.90 11.21
C LEU A 62 -7.33 -12.09 9.93
N ILE A 63 -6.87 -11.56 8.79
CA ILE A 63 -7.51 -11.78 7.48
C ILE A 63 -7.45 -13.25 7.08
N LEU A 64 -6.31 -13.91 7.32
CA LEU A 64 -6.17 -15.34 7.05
C LEU A 64 -7.14 -16.16 7.93
N ASN A 65 -7.28 -15.79 9.20
CA ASN A 65 -8.25 -16.40 10.10
C ASN A 65 -9.70 -16.15 9.70
N ASP A 66 -10.02 -14.98 9.12
CA ASP A 66 -11.37 -14.68 8.58
C ASP A 66 -11.77 -15.64 7.45
N VAL A 67 -10.79 -16.16 6.70
CA VAL A 67 -11.01 -17.11 5.59
C VAL A 67 -11.03 -18.57 6.05
N PHE A 68 -10.08 -18.96 6.90
CA PHE A 68 -9.88 -20.37 7.28
C PHE A 68 -10.48 -20.75 8.63
N HIS A 69 -10.95 -19.76 9.40
CA HIS A 69 -11.59 -19.95 10.71
C HIS A 69 -10.77 -20.81 11.69
N PHE A 70 -9.46 -20.56 11.80
CA PHE A 70 -8.60 -21.28 12.75
C PHE A 70 -9.03 -21.05 14.21
N GLN A 71 -9.52 -19.86 14.51
CA GLN A 71 -10.05 -19.46 15.81
C GLN A 71 -11.27 -18.56 15.64
N GLU A 72 -12.31 -18.79 16.44
CA GLU A 72 -13.50 -17.95 16.46
C GLU A 72 -13.28 -16.70 17.31
N TYR A 73 -13.54 -15.53 16.70
CA TYR A 73 -13.53 -14.24 17.39
C TYR A 73 -14.91 -13.60 17.28
N GLU A 74 -15.74 -13.73 18.32
CA GLU A 74 -17.15 -13.30 18.31
C GLU A 74 -17.37 -11.83 17.89
N ASN A 75 -16.38 -10.96 18.13
CA ASN A 75 -16.49 -9.51 17.91
C ASN A 75 -15.73 -8.99 16.67
N ILE A 76 -15.03 -9.85 15.92
CA ILE A 76 -14.28 -9.46 14.73
C ILE A 76 -15.00 -10.02 13.50
N LYS A 77 -15.63 -9.11 12.74
CA LYS A 77 -16.27 -9.44 11.46
C LYS A 77 -15.32 -9.11 10.31
N GLY A 78 -15.40 -9.83 9.19
CA GLY A 78 -14.63 -9.52 7.98
C GLY A 78 -14.77 -8.06 7.53
N SER A 79 -15.95 -7.43 7.69
CA SER A 79 -16.13 -6.00 7.40
C SER A 79 -15.28 -5.08 8.29
N HIS A 80 -15.03 -5.46 9.55
CA HIS A 80 -14.13 -4.71 10.43
C HIS A 80 -12.68 -4.79 9.92
N LEU A 81 -12.24 -5.97 9.48
CA LEU A 81 -10.91 -6.18 8.94
C LEU A 81 -10.71 -5.43 7.61
N ALA A 82 -11.69 -5.49 6.71
CA ALA A 82 -11.72 -4.70 5.48
C ALA A 82 -11.55 -3.21 5.76
N TYR A 83 -12.28 -2.69 6.77
CA TYR A 83 -12.21 -1.29 7.17
C TYR A 83 -10.86 -0.92 7.81
N ILE A 84 -10.32 -1.76 8.70
CA ILE A 84 -9.00 -1.54 9.31
C ILE A 84 -7.91 -1.54 8.24
N TYR A 85 -7.97 -2.48 7.30
CA TYR A 85 -7.06 -2.51 6.14
C TYR A 85 -7.19 -1.24 5.30
N HIS A 86 -8.41 -0.80 4.99
CA HIS A 86 -8.63 0.45 4.27
C HIS A 86 -8.03 1.67 5.00
N LEU A 87 -8.29 1.80 6.31
CA LEU A 87 -7.72 2.89 7.13
C LEU A 87 -6.20 2.86 7.16
N SER A 88 -5.59 1.66 7.15
CA SER A 88 -4.13 1.51 7.14
C SER A 88 -3.48 2.22 5.95
N LYS A 89 -4.21 2.39 4.83
CA LYS A 89 -3.71 3.07 3.61
C LYS A 89 -3.69 4.58 3.71
N PHE A 90 -4.52 5.16 4.57
CA PHE A 90 -4.40 6.59 4.89
C PHE A 90 -3.25 6.84 5.87
N TYR A 91 -3.03 5.91 6.81
CA TYR A 91 -1.89 5.98 7.71
C TYR A 91 -0.56 6.00 6.94
N GLU A 92 -0.48 5.25 5.84
CA GLU A 92 0.68 5.21 4.94
C GLU A 92 1.07 6.59 4.33
N TYR A 93 0.22 7.61 4.41
CA TYR A 93 0.64 9.00 4.11
C TYR A 93 1.80 9.47 4.99
N ILE A 94 1.91 8.93 6.21
CA ILE A 94 3.04 9.19 7.12
C ILE A 94 4.37 8.80 6.49
N ASP A 95 4.41 7.80 5.59
CA ASP A 95 5.67 7.40 4.94
C ASP A 95 6.18 8.50 4.02
N VAL A 96 5.29 9.10 3.22
CA VAL A 96 5.64 10.24 2.37
C VAL A 96 6.16 11.39 3.22
N PHE A 97 5.49 11.71 4.33
CA PHE A 97 5.94 12.79 5.21
C PHE A 97 7.29 12.48 5.87
N ASN A 98 7.49 11.25 6.35
CA ASN A 98 8.73 10.81 6.97
C ASN A 98 9.92 10.85 6.01
N LEU A 99 9.74 10.39 4.77
CA LEU A 99 10.77 10.43 3.74
C LEU A 99 11.13 11.88 3.38
N VAL A 100 10.14 12.75 3.18
CA VAL A 100 10.37 14.17 2.89
C VAL A 100 11.04 14.86 4.08
N ALA A 101 10.59 14.62 5.31
CA ALA A 101 11.19 15.15 6.52
C ALA A 101 12.66 14.72 6.68
N ASN A 102 13.01 13.54 6.17
CA ASN A 102 14.38 13.03 6.12
C ASN A 102 15.18 13.55 4.91
N GLY A 103 14.65 14.52 4.15
CA GLY A 103 15.31 15.13 3.00
C GLY A 103 15.31 14.29 1.73
N GLN A 104 14.48 13.24 1.66
CA GLN A 104 14.39 12.39 0.47
C GLN A 104 13.37 12.93 -0.53
N SER A 105 13.70 12.79 -1.82
CA SER A 105 12.74 13.04 -2.89
C SER A 105 11.82 11.84 -3.06
N ILE A 106 10.54 12.12 -3.31
CA ILE A 106 9.54 11.09 -3.57
C ILE A 106 9.55 10.74 -5.05
N GLY A 107 9.84 9.48 -5.34
CA GLY A 107 9.82 8.96 -6.70
C GLY A 107 8.39 8.81 -7.27
N PRO A 108 8.24 8.71 -8.60
CA PRO A 108 6.91 8.58 -9.23
C PRO A 108 6.09 7.39 -8.76
N HIS A 109 6.74 6.24 -8.49
CA HIS A 109 6.06 5.05 -7.99
C HIS A 109 5.43 5.30 -6.61
N MET A 110 6.22 5.77 -5.65
CA MET A 110 5.77 6.14 -4.31
C MET A 110 4.65 7.20 -4.35
N ALA A 111 4.83 8.26 -5.16
CA ALA A 111 3.83 9.31 -5.30
C ALA A 111 2.49 8.76 -5.80
N PHE A 112 2.50 8.04 -6.92
CA PHE A 112 1.29 7.48 -7.52
C PHE A 112 0.63 6.46 -6.59
N HIS A 113 1.42 5.57 -5.99
CA HIS A 113 0.94 4.57 -5.05
C HIS A 113 0.22 5.21 -3.87
N HIS A 114 0.85 6.12 -3.12
CA HIS A 114 0.23 6.68 -1.92
C HIS A 114 -0.97 7.57 -2.24
N ILE A 115 -0.96 8.34 -3.34
CA ILE A 115 -2.13 9.14 -3.73
C ILE A 115 -3.33 8.24 -4.04
N THR A 116 -3.12 7.09 -4.69
CA THR A 116 -4.23 6.31 -5.26
C THR A 116 -4.60 5.06 -4.47
N THR A 117 -3.79 4.60 -3.52
CA THR A 117 -4.07 3.38 -2.75
C THR A 117 -5.35 3.46 -1.89
N PRO A 118 -5.70 4.63 -1.30
CA PRO A 118 -7.02 4.81 -0.68
C PRO A 118 -8.18 4.58 -1.66
N PHE A 119 -8.04 5.01 -2.92
CA PHE A 119 -9.03 4.76 -3.97
C PHE A 119 -9.07 3.28 -4.36
N LEU A 120 -7.90 2.66 -4.52
CA LEU A 120 -7.81 1.22 -4.79
C LEU A 120 -8.54 0.42 -3.73
N THR A 121 -8.29 0.70 -2.45
CA THR A 121 -8.93 -0.04 -1.36
C THR A 121 -10.41 0.29 -1.19
N TYR A 122 -10.83 1.51 -1.53
CA TYR A 122 -12.27 1.81 -1.65
C TYR A 122 -12.95 0.89 -2.66
N PHE A 123 -12.43 0.79 -3.89
CA PHE A 123 -13.04 -0.06 -4.93
C PHE A 123 -12.87 -1.56 -4.63
N ARG A 124 -11.66 -1.99 -4.29
CA ARG A 124 -11.29 -3.41 -4.24
C ARG A 124 -11.51 -4.10 -2.90
N VAL A 125 -11.65 -3.33 -1.82
CA VAL A 125 -11.81 -3.88 -0.47
C VAL A 125 -13.18 -3.58 0.09
N LEU A 126 -13.60 -2.31 0.08
CA LEU A 126 -14.89 -1.96 0.66
C LEU A 126 -16.07 -2.31 -0.26
N ASN A 127 -15.83 -2.40 -1.57
CA ASN A 127 -16.88 -2.58 -2.58
C ASN A 127 -16.63 -3.80 -3.50
N ALA A 128 -16.00 -4.84 -2.95
CA ALA A 128 -15.77 -6.12 -3.63
C ALA A 128 -15.87 -7.30 -2.66
N SER A 129 -16.47 -8.40 -3.14
CA SER A 129 -16.84 -9.56 -2.31
C SER A 129 -15.69 -10.44 -1.82
N ASP A 130 -14.56 -10.51 -2.54
CA ASP A 130 -13.45 -11.44 -2.30
C ASP A 130 -12.13 -10.71 -1.95
N TRP A 131 -12.22 -9.64 -1.16
CA TRP A 131 -11.12 -8.74 -0.85
C TRP A 131 -9.98 -9.35 -0.02
N GLN A 132 -10.24 -10.44 0.69
CA GLN A 132 -9.34 -11.01 1.69
C GLN A 132 -7.99 -11.40 1.10
N LEU A 133 -7.97 -12.08 -0.05
CA LEU A 133 -6.71 -12.54 -0.66
C LEU A 133 -5.84 -11.37 -1.08
N PHE A 134 -6.43 -10.33 -1.70
CA PHE A 134 -5.70 -9.12 -2.06
C PHE A 134 -5.12 -8.42 -0.83
N ALA A 135 -5.95 -8.17 0.19
CA ALA A 135 -5.53 -7.50 1.42
C ALA A 135 -4.47 -8.32 2.18
N PHE A 136 -4.61 -9.64 2.24
CA PHE A 136 -3.63 -10.55 2.84
C PHE A 136 -2.27 -10.43 2.15
N LEU A 137 -2.22 -10.56 0.81
CA LEU A 137 -0.97 -10.48 0.06
C LEU A 137 -0.28 -9.12 0.23
N ASN A 138 -1.06 -8.04 0.27
CA ASN A 138 -0.53 -6.71 0.50
C ASN A 138 0.00 -6.54 1.94
N CYS A 139 -0.77 -6.91 2.97
CA CYS A 139 -0.31 -6.87 4.36
C CYS A 139 0.93 -7.73 4.58
N PHE A 140 0.99 -8.90 3.95
CA PHE A 140 2.15 -9.78 4.04
C PHE A 140 3.37 -9.17 3.36
N HIS A 141 3.22 -8.55 2.19
CA HIS A 141 4.30 -7.76 1.58
C HIS A 141 4.74 -6.59 2.49
N HIS A 142 3.78 -5.86 3.07
CA HIS A 142 4.05 -4.73 3.95
C HIS A 142 4.83 -5.17 5.20
N PHE A 143 4.53 -6.35 5.78
CA PHE A 143 5.36 -6.91 6.85
C PHE A 143 6.84 -6.99 6.45
N TRP A 144 7.18 -7.61 5.32
CA TRP A 144 8.57 -7.73 4.88
C TRP A 144 9.20 -6.37 4.54
N MET A 145 8.45 -5.51 3.85
CA MET A 145 8.90 -4.20 3.39
C MET A 145 9.21 -3.27 4.58
N TYR A 146 8.28 -3.13 5.52
CA TYR A 146 8.49 -2.27 6.68
C TYR A 146 9.47 -2.86 7.69
N ALA A 147 9.58 -4.18 7.81
CA ALA A 147 10.67 -4.80 8.55
C ALA A 147 12.04 -4.41 7.97
N TYR A 148 12.17 -4.43 6.65
CA TYR A 148 13.38 -3.97 5.95
C TYR A 148 13.65 -2.47 6.21
N PHE A 149 12.65 -1.60 6.07
CA PHE A 149 12.78 -0.17 6.39
C PHE A 149 13.05 0.10 7.87
N GLY A 150 12.59 -0.79 8.76
CA GLY A 150 12.89 -0.82 10.19
C GLY A 150 14.31 -1.29 10.53
N GLY A 151 15.09 -1.73 9.54
CA GLY A 151 16.51 -2.07 9.65
C GLY A 151 16.85 -3.55 9.49
N LEU A 152 15.88 -4.43 9.19
CA LEU A 152 16.13 -5.85 8.95
C LEU A 152 16.55 -6.10 7.49
N SER A 153 17.83 -5.83 7.20
CA SER A 153 18.39 -5.91 5.85
C SER A 153 18.31 -7.31 5.20
N ALA A 154 18.18 -8.37 6.00
CA ALA A 154 18.04 -9.75 5.53
C ALA A 154 16.85 -9.96 4.58
N PHE A 155 15.81 -9.12 4.68
CA PHE A 155 14.59 -9.25 3.86
C PHE A 155 14.69 -8.58 2.49
N ARG A 156 15.81 -7.92 2.16
CA ARG A 156 15.97 -7.20 0.90
C ARG A 156 15.70 -8.07 -0.34
N SER A 157 16.09 -9.35 -0.31
CA SER A 157 15.93 -10.27 -1.45
C SER A 157 14.49 -10.70 -1.69
N ILE A 158 13.64 -10.71 -0.66
CA ILE A 158 12.24 -11.16 -0.77
C ILE A 158 11.29 -10.03 -1.23
N LEU A 159 11.70 -8.76 -1.12
CA LEU A 159 10.85 -7.61 -1.47
C LEU A 159 10.37 -7.61 -2.93
N PRO A 160 11.24 -7.84 -3.94
CA PRO A 160 10.78 -7.88 -5.33
C PRO A 160 9.79 -9.03 -5.56
N ILE A 161 10.02 -10.18 -4.93
CA ILE A 161 9.19 -11.38 -5.09
C ILE A 161 7.80 -11.13 -4.50
N THR A 162 7.75 -10.75 -3.22
CA THR A 162 6.47 -10.48 -2.54
C THR A 162 5.74 -9.30 -3.17
N GLY A 163 6.47 -8.28 -3.65
CA GLY A 163 5.91 -7.14 -4.38
C GLY A 163 5.22 -7.57 -5.67
N TRP A 164 5.83 -8.45 -6.46
CA TRP A 164 5.18 -9.00 -7.66
C TRP A 164 4.02 -9.93 -7.33
N VAL A 165 4.16 -10.79 -6.31
CA VAL A 165 3.09 -11.72 -5.91
C VAL A 165 1.81 -10.96 -5.54
N GLN A 166 1.89 -9.88 -4.76
CA GLN A 166 0.70 -9.09 -4.42
C GLN A 166 0.08 -8.40 -5.64
N LEU A 167 0.89 -7.87 -6.56
CA LEU A 167 0.41 -7.12 -7.72
C LEU A 167 -0.23 -8.05 -8.75
N VAL A 168 0.47 -9.13 -9.12
CA VAL A 168 -0.05 -10.14 -10.06
C VAL A 168 -1.27 -10.83 -9.46
N GLY A 169 -1.24 -11.18 -8.18
CA GLY A 169 -2.39 -11.79 -7.49
C GLY A 169 -3.62 -10.89 -7.54
N GLY A 170 -3.48 -9.60 -7.20
CA GLY A 170 -4.58 -8.63 -7.28
C GLY A 170 -5.16 -8.50 -8.69
N ILE A 171 -4.30 -8.31 -9.71
CA ILE A 171 -4.73 -8.18 -11.10
C ILE A 171 -5.43 -9.44 -11.59
N ALA A 172 -4.85 -10.62 -11.32
CA ALA A 172 -5.39 -11.90 -11.78
C ALA A 172 -6.79 -12.16 -11.22
N LEU A 173 -7.03 -11.84 -9.94
CA LEU A 173 -8.35 -11.97 -9.32
C LEU A 173 -9.39 -11.08 -10.00
N ASP A 174 -9.06 -9.82 -10.24
CA ASP A 174 -10.01 -8.88 -10.82
C ASP A 174 -10.29 -9.17 -12.31
N VAL A 175 -9.27 -9.58 -13.06
CA VAL A 175 -9.44 -10.04 -14.45
C VAL A 175 -10.29 -11.31 -14.50
N PHE A 176 -10.03 -12.27 -13.61
CA PHE A 176 -10.83 -13.50 -13.53
C PHE A 176 -12.30 -13.21 -13.21
N TYR A 177 -12.57 -12.31 -12.26
CA TYR A 177 -13.92 -11.86 -11.95
C TYR A 177 -14.61 -11.26 -13.18
N LEU A 178 -13.94 -10.32 -13.87
CA LEU A 178 -14.49 -9.64 -15.05
C LEU A 178 -14.75 -10.62 -16.20
N ALA A 179 -13.86 -11.59 -16.42
CA ALA A 179 -14.04 -12.62 -17.44
C ALA A 179 -15.22 -13.56 -17.12
N SER A 180 -15.45 -13.84 -15.84
CA SER A 180 -16.49 -14.77 -15.41
C SER A 180 -17.89 -14.13 -15.35
N ASN A 181 -17.96 -12.82 -15.05
CA ASN A 181 -19.22 -12.12 -14.80
C ASN A 181 -19.60 -11.12 -15.90
N GLY A 182 -18.68 -10.77 -16.80
CA GLY A 182 -18.91 -9.79 -17.86
C GLY A 182 -19.00 -8.34 -17.35
N TRP A 183 -19.23 -7.41 -18.27
CA TRP A 183 -19.23 -5.96 -17.99
C TRP A 183 -20.45 -5.49 -17.18
N GLU A 184 -21.57 -6.20 -17.28
CA GLU A 184 -22.81 -5.91 -16.55
C GLU A 184 -22.82 -6.50 -15.13
N GLY A 185 -21.75 -7.22 -14.74
CA GLY A 185 -21.60 -7.77 -13.40
C GLY A 185 -21.63 -6.68 -12.31
N PRO A 186 -22.16 -7.00 -11.11
CA PRO A 186 -22.46 -6.00 -10.07
C PRO A 186 -21.22 -5.23 -9.58
N GLU A 187 -20.03 -5.83 -9.65
CA GLU A 187 -18.77 -5.21 -9.20
C GLU A 187 -17.86 -4.78 -10.36
N SER A 188 -18.28 -4.95 -11.63
CA SER A 188 -17.39 -4.83 -12.79
C SER A 188 -16.74 -3.45 -12.93
N PHE A 189 -17.44 -2.38 -12.51
CA PHE A 189 -16.85 -1.04 -12.43
C PHE A 189 -15.71 -0.97 -11.40
N ASN A 190 -15.93 -1.44 -10.18
CA ASN A 190 -14.94 -1.42 -9.10
C ASN A 190 -13.71 -2.25 -9.45
N ARG A 191 -13.93 -3.43 -10.06
CA ARG A 191 -12.87 -4.33 -10.53
C ARG A 191 -12.06 -3.71 -11.66
N SER A 192 -12.73 -3.07 -12.62
CA SER A 192 -12.04 -2.36 -13.71
C SER A 192 -11.16 -1.23 -13.19
N ALA A 193 -11.67 -0.43 -12.25
CA ALA A 193 -10.89 0.63 -11.60
C ALA A 193 -9.67 0.05 -10.85
N ALA A 194 -9.84 -1.05 -10.13
CA ALA A 194 -8.75 -1.73 -9.43
C ALA A 194 -7.67 -2.25 -10.39
N VAL A 195 -8.06 -2.90 -11.50
CA VAL A 195 -7.14 -3.38 -12.54
C VAL A 195 -6.30 -2.24 -13.12
N VAL A 196 -6.93 -1.09 -13.42
CA VAL A 196 -6.22 0.08 -13.96
C VAL A 196 -5.16 0.58 -12.96
N LEU A 197 -5.54 0.73 -11.68
CA LEU A 197 -4.63 1.21 -10.64
C LEU A 197 -3.47 0.23 -10.40
N LEU A 198 -3.78 -1.07 -10.24
CA LEU A 198 -2.78 -2.12 -10.02
C LEU A 198 -1.82 -2.29 -11.20
N THR A 199 -2.32 -2.14 -12.43
CA THR A 199 -1.47 -2.13 -13.62
C THR A 199 -0.53 -0.92 -13.62
N GLY A 200 -1.04 0.26 -13.24
CA GLY A 200 -0.23 1.46 -13.01
C GLY A 200 0.89 1.22 -11.98
N TYR A 201 0.57 0.58 -10.86
CA TYR A 201 1.55 0.20 -9.83
C TYR A 201 2.61 -0.74 -10.39
N SER A 202 2.19 -1.78 -11.10
CA SER A 202 3.08 -2.77 -11.71
C SER A 202 4.06 -2.15 -12.70
N LEU A 203 3.59 -1.22 -13.55
CA LEU A 203 4.44 -0.52 -14.50
C LEU A 203 5.48 0.37 -13.81
N LEU A 204 5.07 1.10 -12.77
CA LEU A 204 5.96 1.99 -12.02
C LEU A 204 6.98 1.19 -11.18
N PHE A 205 6.54 0.10 -10.55
CA PHE A 205 7.38 -0.82 -9.80
C PHE A 205 8.44 -1.48 -10.69
N TYR A 206 8.03 -1.95 -11.88
CA TYR A 206 8.97 -2.50 -12.86
C TYR A 206 10.03 -1.48 -13.28
N ARG A 207 9.62 -0.23 -13.54
CA ARG A 207 10.55 0.85 -13.91
C ARG A 207 11.55 1.14 -12.79
N GLU A 208 11.10 1.16 -11.54
CA GLU A 208 11.95 1.37 -10.36
C GLU A 208 13.00 0.24 -10.21
N LEU A 209 12.57 -1.03 -10.28
CA LEU A 209 13.48 -2.17 -10.22
C LEU A 209 14.52 -2.15 -11.34
N ARG A 210 14.10 -1.81 -12.57
CA ARG A 210 15.00 -1.71 -13.72
C ARG A 210 16.02 -0.58 -13.55
N ALA A 211 15.60 0.58 -13.08
CA ALA A 211 16.49 1.71 -12.80
C ALA A 211 17.54 1.35 -11.74
N GLY A 212 17.13 0.68 -10.65
CA GLY A 212 18.04 0.21 -9.61
C GLY A 212 19.08 -0.80 -10.12
N SER A 213 18.66 -1.73 -10.99
CA SER A 213 19.57 -2.69 -11.62
C SER A 213 20.60 -2.02 -12.54
N GLN A 214 20.17 -1.05 -13.37
CA GLN A 214 21.05 -0.30 -14.26
C GLN A 214 22.09 0.53 -13.50
N GLN A 215 21.68 1.17 -12.39
CA GLN A 215 22.59 1.94 -11.55
C GLN A 215 23.68 1.05 -10.94
N LYS A 216 23.31 -0.14 -10.44
CA LYS A 216 24.25 -1.12 -9.90
C LYS A 216 25.25 -1.60 -10.95
N SER A 217 24.80 -1.89 -12.18
CA SER A 217 25.66 -2.30 -13.28
C SER A 217 26.68 -1.22 -13.67
N LYS A 218 26.26 0.05 -13.73
CA LYS A 218 27.17 1.18 -14.01
C LYS A 218 28.23 1.36 -12.92
N MET A 219 27.88 1.15 -11.65
CA MET A 219 28.85 1.23 -10.55
C MET A 219 29.90 0.13 -10.59
N LEU A 220 29.54 -1.08 -11.01
CA LEU A 220 30.48 -2.19 -11.16
C LEU A 220 31.49 -1.89 -12.29
N LYS A 221 31.02 -1.41 -13.44
CA LYS A 221 31.87 -1.03 -14.57
C LYS A 221 32.82 0.15 -14.31
N LYS A 222 32.58 0.96 -13.27
CA LYS A 222 33.48 2.07 -12.88
C LYS A 222 34.59 1.63 -11.90
N LYS A 223 34.45 0.44 -11.32
CA LYS A 223 35.42 -0.14 -10.39
C LYS A 223 36.38 -1.13 -11.05
N GLU A 224 36.07 -1.53 -12.27
CA GLU A 224 36.96 -2.25 -13.21
C GLU A 224 37.81 -1.24 -13.98
#